data_AF-A0A7N9DBX1-F1
#
_entry.id   AF-A0A7N9DBX1-F1
#
_cell.length_a   1.000
_cell.length_b   1.000
_cell.length_c   1.000
_cell.angle_alpha   90.00
_cell.angle_beta   90.00
_cell.angle_gamma   90.00
#
_symmetry.space_group_name_H-M   'P 1'
#
loop_
_entity.id
_entity.type
_entity.pdbx_description
1 polymer ?
#
loop_
_entity_poly.entity_id
_entity_poly.type
_entity_poly.pdbx_seq_one_letter_code
_entity_poly.pdbx_strand_id
1 'polypeptide(L)'
;MFSAGCRFSAGYMFSAGCMFSAGCRFSAGCMFSAGCMFSAGCMFSAGCRFSAGYMFSAGCMFSAGYMFSAGCRFSAGCMFSAGCMFSAGCRFSAGCMFSAGCRFSAGCRFSAGCMFSAGYMFSAGCMFSAGCMFSAGCRFSAGCRFSAGCRFSAGCMFSAGCRFSAGYMFSAGCRFSAGYMFSAGCRFSAGCRFSAGCRFSAGCRFSAGCMFSAGCRFSAGYMFSAGCRFSAGCMFSAGCMFSAGCMFSAGCRFSAGCRFSSGCMFSAGCRLAEFMSTAPFLSTMSTCNGASRHLPLSSWAIPSRSLTVFHQELEEVLESELSGNFKKTALALLDRPSEYAARQLQKAMKGLGTDESVLIEVLCTRTNKEIIAIKEDYQRLFDRSLESDVKGDTSGNLKKILVSLLQANRNEGDDVDKDLAGQDAKDLYDAGEGRWGTDELAFNEVLAKRSYKQLRATFQAYQILIGKDIEEAIEEETSGDLQKAYLTLVRCARDCEGYFAERLYKSMKGAGTDEETLIRIIVTRAEVDLQGIKAKFQEKYQKSLSDMVHSDTSGEFRKLLVALLH
;
A
#
# COMPACT_ATOMS: atom_id res chain seq x y z
N MET A 1 -66.77 -20.95 22.52
CA MET A 1 -65.41 -21.02 23.07
C MET A 1 -65.07 -22.48 23.28
N PHE A 2 -63.91 -22.96 22.82
CA PHE A 2 -63.48 -24.35 23.00
C PHE A 2 -62.50 -24.45 24.17
N SER A 3 -62.59 -25.51 24.96
CA SER A 3 -61.78 -25.75 26.15
C SER A 3 -60.32 -26.07 25.82
N ALA A 4 -59.46 -26.03 26.84
CA ALA A 4 -58.02 -26.26 26.66
C ALA A 4 -57.74 -27.72 26.22
N GLY A 5 -56.76 -27.89 25.34
CA GLY A 5 -56.28 -29.21 24.92
C GLY A 5 -57.18 -29.97 23.93
N CYS A 6 -58.26 -29.36 23.41
CA CYS A 6 -59.12 -30.00 22.40
C CYS A 6 -58.31 -30.47 21.18
N ARG A 7 -58.64 -31.65 20.66
CA ARG A 7 -58.07 -32.20 19.42
C ARG A 7 -59.15 -32.24 18.35
N PHE A 8 -58.89 -31.62 17.21
CA PHE A 8 -59.79 -31.59 16.06
C PHE A 8 -59.14 -32.34 14.90
N SER A 9 -59.78 -33.40 14.44
CA SER A 9 -59.33 -34.21 13.30
C SER A 9 -59.59 -33.49 11.97
N ALA A 10 -59.31 -34.15 10.83
CA ALA A 10 -59.50 -33.53 9.52
C ALA A 10 -60.98 -33.22 9.21
N GLY A 11 -61.24 -32.12 8.49
CA GLY A 11 -62.56 -31.81 7.94
C GLY A 11 -63.46 -30.90 8.78
N TYR A 12 -63.03 -30.47 9.97
CA TYR A 12 -63.80 -29.49 10.77
C TYR A 12 -63.84 -28.12 10.07
N MET A 13 -65.03 -27.53 9.98
CA MET A 13 -65.26 -26.16 9.55
C MET A 13 -65.75 -25.34 10.73
N PHE A 14 -64.99 -24.31 11.11
CA PHE A 14 -65.33 -23.40 12.20
C PHE A 14 -65.89 -22.09 11.66
N SER A 15 -67.02 -21.65 12.23
CA SER A 15 -67.65 -20.37 11.91
C SER A 15 -66.83 -19.18 12.41
N ALA A 16 -67.22 -17.96 12.00
CA ALA A 16 -66.49 -16.76 12.34
C ALA A 16 -66.49 -16.51 13.87
N GLY A 17 -65.41 -15.94 14.38
CA GLY A 17 -65.31 -15.53 15.80
C GLY A 17 -65.12 -16.67 16.81
N CYS A 18 -64.82 -17.90 16.39
CA CYS A 18 -64.51 -18.98 17.33
C CYS A 18 -63.27 -18.64 18.18
N MET A 19 -63.38 -18.89 19.48
CA MET A 19 -62.27 -18.74 20.43
C MET A 19 -61.81 -20.12 20.92
N PHE A 20 -60.53 -20.42 20.76
CA PHE A 20 -59.90 -21.67 21.17
C PHE A 20 -58.97 -21.41 22.34
N SER A 21 -59.13 -22.18 23.41
CA SER A 21 -58.29 -22.09 24.61
C SER A 21 -56.92 -22.77 24.39
N ALA A 22 -56.03 -22.66 25.38
CA ALA A 22 -54.64 -23.06 25.24
C ALA A 22 -54.46 -24.54 24.83
N GLY A 23 -53.46 -24.83 24.01
CA GLY A 23 -53.04 -26.19 23.68
C GLY A 23 -53.95 -26.96 22.70
N CYS A 24 -54.92 -26.31 22.05
CA CYS A 24 -55.76 -26.98 21.05
C CYS A 24 -54.91 -27.49 19.86
N ARG A 25 -55.22 -28.69 19.37
CA ARG A 25 -54.52 -29.33 18.23
C ARG A 25 -55.46 -29.50 17.06
N PHE A 26 -55.03 -29.07 15.89
CA PHE A 26 -55.79 -29.16 14.65
C PHE A 26 -55.05 -30.02 13.64
N SER A 27 -55.68 -31.09 13.19
CA SER A 27 -55.18 -31.94 12.10
C SER A 27 -55.41 -31.29 10.74
N ALA A 28 -54.82 -31.89 9.70
CA ALA A 28 -54.88 -31.38 8.34
C ALA A 28 -56.31 -31.16 7.83
N GLY A 29 -56.56 -30.08 7.11
CA GLY A 29 -57.87 -29.81 6.49
C GLY A 29 -58.91 -29.12 7.38
N CYS A 30 -58.55 -28.67 8.59
CA CYS A 30 -59.42 -27.76 9.35
C CYS A 30 -59.55 -26.42 8.62
N MET A 31 -60.78 -25.95 8.46
CA MET A 31 -61.09 -24.65 7.85
C MET A 31 -61.66 -23.70 8.89
N PHE A 32 -61.13 -22.48 8.93
CA PHE A 32 -61.61 -21.45 9.85
C PHE A 32 -62.21 -20.31 9.03
N SER A 33 -63.39 -19.84 9.42
CA SER A 33 -63.96 -18.58 8.93
C SER A 33 -63.30 -17.38 9.62
N ALA A 34 -63.53 -16.16 9.15
CA ALA A 34 -62.79 -14.97 9.61
C ALA A 34 -62.88 -14.70 11.12
N GLY A 35 -61.82 -14.11 11.69
CA GLY A 35 -61.85 -13.54 13.05
C GLY A 35 -61.75 -14.54 14.21
N CYS A 36 -61.34 -15.79 13.97
CA CYS A 36 -61.09 -16.73 15.08
C CYS A 36 -59.87 -16.30 15.91
N MET A 37 -59.93 -16.56 17.22
CA MET A 37 -58.87 -16.28 18.18
C MET A 37 -58.33 -17.59 18.77
N PHE A 38 -57.01 -17.75 18.74
CA PHE A 38 -56.32 -18.93 19.24
C PHE A 38 -55.44 -18.56 20.41
N SER A 39 -55.72 -19.14 21.57
CA SER A 39 -54.93 -18.94 22.79
C SER A 39 -53.59 -19.67 22.72
N ALA A 40 -52.77 -19.51 23.76
CA ALA A 40 -51.37 -19.94 23.73
C ALA A 40 -51.17 -21.44 23.42
N GLY A 41 -50.13 -21.76 22.65
CA GLY A 41 -49.72 -23.14 22.41
C GLY A 41 -50.64 -23.96 21.48
N CYS A 42 -51.52 -23.33 20.71
CA CYS A 42 -52.30 -24.06 19.69
C CYS A 42 -51.36 -24.63 18.60
N MET A 43 -51.60 -25.87 18.20
CA MET A 43 -50.80 -26.58 17.21
C MET A 43 -51.62 -26.91 15.97
N PHE A 44 -51.08 -26.57 14.80
CA PHE A 44 -51.71 -26.81 13.52
C PHE A 44 -50.86 -27.79 12.70
N SER A 45 -51.52 -28.80 12.14
CA SER A 45 -50.98 -29.74 11.15
C SER A 45 -51.22 -29.21 9.73
N ALA A 46 -50.43 -29.67 8.76
CA ALA A 46 -50.37 -29.09 7.40
C ALA A 46 -51.76 -29.02 6.73
N GLY A 47 -52.03 -27.95 5.95
CA GLY A 47 -53.26 -27.85 5.14
C GLY A 47 -54.47 -27.19 5.80
N CYS A 48 -54.33 -26.57 6.98
CA CYS A 48 -55.37 -25.68 7.51
C CYS A 48 -55.39 -24.36 6.69
N ARG A 49 -56.58 -23.84 6.38
CA ARG A 49 -56.74 -22.57 5.63
C ARG A 49 -57.27 -21.47 6.53
N PHE A 50 -56.61 -20.31 6.47
CA PHE A 50 -56.99 -19.11 7.21
C PHE A 50 -57.35 -18.01 6.21
N SER A 51 -58.62 -17.58 6.22
CA SER A 51 -59.12 -16.39 5.51
C SER A 51 -58.53 -15.09 6.11
N ALA A 52 -59.33 -14.12 6.57
CA ALA A 52 -58.85 -12.83 7.06
C ALA A 52 -58.99 -12.65 8.59
N GLY A 53 -58.08 -11.86 9.17
CA GLY A 53 -58.28 -11.22 10.47
C GLY A 53 -58.11 -12.09 11.71
N TYR A 54 -57.33 -13.18 11.66
CA TYR A 54 -57.09 -14.04 12.83
C TYR A 54 -56.14 -13.42 13.83
N MET A 55 -56.32 -13.80 15.10
CA MET A 55 -55.41 -13.50 16.18
C MET A 55 -54.87 -14.79 16.81
N PHE A 56 -53.56 -14.97 16.74
CA PHE A 56 -52.86 -16.07 17.39
C PHE A 56 -52.08 -15.53 18.59
N SER A 57 -52.36 -16.08 19.77
CA SER A 57 -51.64 -15.80 21.01
C SER A 57 -50.30 -16.55 21.06
N ALA A 58 -49.55 -16.34 22.14
CA ALA A 58 -48.15 -16.74 22.19
C ALA A 58 -47.91 -18.25 21.98
N GLY A 59 -46.82 -18.59 21.28
CA GLY A 59 -46.37 -19.98 21.15
C GLY A 59 -47.21 -20.88 20.24
N CYS A 60 -48.05 -20.32 19.35
CA CYS A 60 -48.75 -21.14 18.35
C CYS A 60 -47.75 -21.76 17.35
N MET A 61 -47.96 -23.03 16.99
CA MET A 61 -47.06 -23.81 16.14
C MET A 61 -47.75 -24.25 14.84
N PHE A 62 -47.09 -24.00 13.71
CA PHE A 62 -47.58 -24.29 12.37
C PHE A 62 -46.57 -25.16 11.64
N SER A 63 -46.96 -26.39 11.27
CA SER A 63 -46.07 -27.38 10.63
C SER A 63 -45.61 -27.02 9.20
N ALA A 64 -46.44 -27.04 8.15
CA ALA A 64 -46.00 -26.66 6.80
C ALA A 64 -47.13 -26.19 5.88
N GLY A 65 -46.77 -25.33 4.91
CA GLY A 65 -47.60 -25.05 3.74
C GLY A 65 -48.87 -24.22 3.98
N TYR A 66 -48.90 -23.38 5.00
CA TYR A 66 -50.07 -22.56 5.30
C TYR A 66 -50.19 -21.35 4.38
N MET A 67 -51.44 -21.03 4.02
CA MET A 67 -51.79 -19.76 3.41
C MET A 67 -52.56 -18.92 4.43
N PHE A 68 -51.97 -17.80 4.82
CA PHE A 68 -52.62 -16.80 5.65
C PHE A 68 -53.06 -15.64 4.77
N SER A 69 -54.37 -15.37 4.75
CA SER A 69 -54.90 -14.20 4.03
C SER A 69 -54.69 -12.91 4.84
N ALA A 70 -55.18 -11.78 4.34
CA ALA A 70 -54.78 -10.47 4.83
C ALA A 70 -55.07 -10.22 6.32
N GLY A 71 -54.16 -9.51 6.98
CA GLY A 71 -54.40 -8.93 8.31
C GLY A 71 -54.24 -9.85 9.52
N CYS A 72 -53.77 -11.08 9.37
CA CYS A 72 -53.47 -11.97 10.51
C CYS A 72 -52.47 -11.35 11.49
N ARG A 73 -52.73 -11.50 12.79
CA ARG A 73 -51.86 -11.05 13.89
C ARG A 73 -51.32 -12.24 14.66
N PHE A 74 -50.00 -12.29 14.82
CA PHE A 74 -49.30 -13.34 15.54
C PHE A 74 -48.58 -12.74 16.72
N SER A 75 -48.89 -13.22 17.92
CA SER A 75 -48.29 -12.81 19.17
C SER A 75 -46.93 -13.48 19.38
N ALA A 76 -46.27 -13.19 20.50
CA ALA A 76 -44.88 -13.57 20.70
C ALA A 76 -44.62 -15.09 20.60
N GLY A 77 -43.50 -15.47 20.00
CA GLY A 77 -43.06 -16.88 19.98
C GLY A 77 -43.83 -17.81 19.05
N CYS A 78 -44.65 -17.31 18.12
CA CYS A 78 -45.27 -18.17 17.11
C CYS A 78 -44.21 -18.80 16.20
N MET A 79 -44.32 -20.10 15.93
CA MET A 79 -43.37 -20.87 15.13
C MET A 79 -44.02 -21.38 13.84
N PHE A 80 -43.41 -21.09 12.71
CA PHE A 80 -43.86 -21.52 11.40
C PHE A 80 -42.79 -22.37 10.74
N SER A 81 -43.05 -23.65 10.50
CA SER A 81 -42.19 -24.46 9.67
C SER A 81 -42.47 -24.25 8.16
N ALA A 82 -41.76 -24.98 7.30
CA ALA A 82 -41.45 -24.55 5.94
C ALA A 82 -42.66 -24.22 5.03
N GLY A 83 -42.44 -23.27 4.10
CA GLY A 83 -43.33 -23.05 2.96
C GLY A 83 -44.62 -22.27 3.22
N CYS A 84 -44.70 -21.48 4.30
CA CYS A 84 -45.87 -20.64 4.56
C CYS A 84 -45.93 -19.42 3.62
N MET A 85 -47.15 -19.05 3.20
CA MET A 85 -47.44 -17.86 2.41
C MET A 85 -48.28 -16.87 3.22
N PHE A 86 -47.79 -15.65 3.35
CA PHE A 86 -48.47 -14.57 4.06
C PHE A 86 -48.89 -13.47 3.11
N SER A 87 -50.19 -13.20 3.09
CA SER A 87 -50.79 -12.12 2.29
C SER A 87 -50.58 -10.76 2.95
N ALA A 88 -51.09 -9.71 2.31
CA ALA A 88 -50.80 -8.34 2.72
C ALA A 88 -51.22 -8.02 4.17
N GLY A 89 -50.40 -7.24 4.87
CA GLY A 89 -50.76 -6.66 6.18
C GLY A 89 -50.67 -7.58 7.39
N CYS A 90 -50.13 -8.80 7.26
CA CYS A 90 -49.86 -9.66 8.42
C CYS A 90 -48.89 -8.98 9.41
N ARG A 91 -49.14 -9.12 10.72
CA ARG A 91 -48.33 -8.54 11.80
C ARG A 91 -47.78 -9.63 12.70
N PHE A 92 -46.48 -9.59 12.96
CA PHE A 92 -45.76 -10.55 13.78
C PHE A 92 -45.12 -9.83 14.96
N SER A 93 -45.51 -10.22 16.18
CA SER A 93 -44.93 -9.73 17.42
C SER A 93 -43.57 -10.40 17.71
N ALA A 94 -42.95 -10.03 18.82
CA ALA A 94 -41.58 -10.41 19.13
C ALA A 94 -41.33 -11.92 19.21
N GLY A 95 -40.19 -12.39 18.71
CA GLY A 95 -39.79 -13.81 18.83
C GLY A 95 -40.52 -14.78 17.89
N CYS A 96 -41.25 -14.30 16.88
CA CYS A 96 -41.80 -15.20 15.86
C CYS A 96 -40.65 -15.86 15.07
N MET A 97 -40.70 -17.19 14.94
CA MET A 97 -39.70 -18.00 14.25
C MET A 97 -40.27 -18.56 12.95
N PHE A 98 -39.55 -18.37 11.86
CA PHE A 98 -39.89 -18.94 10.56
C PHE A 98 -38.79 -19.89 10.15
N SER A 99 -39.16 -21.11 9.74
CA SER A 99 -38.29 -22.08 9.06
C SER A 99 -38.44 -21.93 7.54
N ALA A 100 -37.52 -22.54 6.78
CA ALA A 100 -37.16 -22.11 5.43
C ALA A 100 -38.31 -21.95 4.42
N GLY A 101 -38.13 -21.05 3.44
CA GLY A 101 -38.93 -21.01 2.21
C GLY A 101 -40.30 -20.31 2.32
N CYS A 102 -40.53 -19.49 3.34
CA CYS A 102 -41.78 -18.71 3.43
C CYS A 102 -41.77 -17.49 2.48
N ARG A 103 -42.96 -17.11 1.99
CA ARG A 103 -43.17 -15.92 1.14
C ARG A 103 -44.04 -14.89 1.85
N PHE A 104 -43.62 -13.63 1.82
CA PHE A 104 -44.32 -12.52 2.45
C PHE A 104 -44.70 -11.47 1.42
N SER A 105 -46.00 -11.15 1.37
CA SER A 105 -46.58 -10.13 0.50
C SER A 105 -46.40 -8.72 1.07
N ALA A 106 -46.83 -7.71 0.31
CA ALA A 106 -46.64 -6.32 0.69
C ALA A 106 -47.28 -5.94 2.03
N GLY A 107 -46.60 -5.10 2.81
CA GLY A 107 -47.15 -4.53 4.05
C GLY A 107 -47.08 -5.44 5.28
N CYS A 108 -46.46 -6.63 5.20
CA CYS A 108 -46.17 -7.43 6.39
C CYS A 108 -45.26 -6.65 7.37
N ARG A 109 -45.58 -6.70 8.67
CA ARG A 109 -44.85 -6.00 9.74
C ARG A 109 -44.27 -7.00 10.73
N PHE A 110 -42.98 -6.87 11.03
CA PHE A 110 -42.26 -7.75 11.94
C PHE A 110 -41.68 -6.94 13.09
N SER A 111 -42.06 -7.30 14.32
CA SER A 111 -41.53 -6.74 15.55
C SER A 111 -40.16 -7.31 15.90
N ALA A 112 -39.51 -6.73 16.90
CA ALA A 112 -38.17 -7.11 17.35
C ALA A 112 -38.04 -8.60 17.70
N GLY A 113 -36.94 -9.23 17.32
CA GLY A 113 -36.67 -10.64 17.64
C GLY A 113 -37.31 -11.67 16.71
N CYS A 114 -37.94 -11.25 15.60
CA CYS A 114 -38.34 -12.20 14.55
C CYS A 114 -37.09 -12.85 13.91
N MET A 115 -37.11 -14.17 13.73
CA MET A 115 -35.99 -14.95 13.21
C MET A 115 -36.36 -15.68 11.92
N PHE A 116 -35.50 -15.56 10.91
CA PHE A 116 -35.68 -16.16 9.58
C PHE A 116 -34.48 -17.03 9.23
N SER A 117 -34.65 -18.35 9.09
CA SER A 117 -33.56 -19.35 9.00
C SER A 117 -32.95 -19.63 7.61
N ALA A 118 -33.71 -19.69 6.51
CA ALA A 118 -33.13 -19.64 5.15
C ALA A 118 -34.16 -19.38 4.02
N GLY A 119 -33.74 -18.72 2.94
CA GLY A 119 -34.42 -18.82 1.64
C GLY A 119 -35.79 -18.13 1.51
N TYR A 120 -35.99 -17.00 2.20
CA TYR A 120 -37.26 -16.26 2.15
C TYR A 120 -37.34 -15.29 0.99
N MET A 121 -38.57 -14.97 0.59
CA MET A 121 -38.87 -13.91 -0.37
C MET A 121 -39.81 -12.89 0.27
N PHE A 122 -39.33 -11.66 0.40
CA PHE A 122 -40.10 -10.52 0.90
C PHE A 122 -40.45 -9.57 -0.24
N SER A 123 -41.73 -9.24 -0.35
CA SER A 123 -42.26 -8.29 -1.34
C SER A 123 -42.06 -6.83 -0.90
N ALA A 124 -42.31 -5.90 -1.82
CA ALA A 124 -42.23 -4.47 -1.55
C ALA A 124 -43.11 -4.06 -0.36
N GLY A 125 -42.62 -3.14 0.49
CA GLY A 125 -43.41 -2.60 1.61
C GLY A 125 -43.43 -3.44 2.89
N CYS A 126 -42.71 -4.57 2.96
CA CYS A 126 -42.44 -5.23 4.24
C CYS A 126 -41.65 -4.29 5.18
N MET A 127 -42.01 -4.27 6.46
CA MET A 127 -41.41 -3.44 7.50
C MET A 127 -40.86 -4.28 8.64
N PHE A 128 -39.59 -4.05 8.99
CA PHE A 128 -38.88 -4.82 10.02
C PHE A 128 -38.38 -3.91 11.12
N SER A 129 -38.78 -4.20 12.36
CA SER A 129 -38.30 -3.52 13.56
C SER A 129 -36.91 -3.97 13.98
N ALA A 130 -36.26 -3.17 14.83
CA ALA A 130 -34.96 -3.45 15.43
C ALA A 130 -34.86 -4.88 15.98
N GLY A 131 -33.76 -5.60 15.75
CA GLY A 131 -33.55 -6.94 16.31
C GLY A 131 -34.13 -8.10 15.50
N CYS A 132 -34.69 -7.85 14.30
CA CYS A 132 -34.96 -8.94 13.36
C CYS A 132 -33.64 -9.58 12.88
N MET A 133 -33.62 -10.92 12.79
CA MET A 133 -32.45 -11.70 12.37
C MET A 133 -32.75 -12.49 11.09
N PHE A 134 -31.92 -12.28 10.07
CA PHE A 134 -32.08 -12.92 8.76
C PHE A 134 -30.87 -13.77 8.43
N SER A 135 -31.12 -15.05 8.13
CA SER A 135 -30.09 -16.01 7.76
C SER A 135 -29.90 -16.08 6.23
N ALA A 136 -29.04 -17.00 5.76
CA ALA A 136 -28.63 -17.06 4.37
C ALA A 136 -29.77 -17.23 3.35
N GLY A 137 -29.62 -16.60 2.19
CA GLY A 137 -30.54 -16.77 1.06
C GLY A 137 -31.84 -15.96 1.13
N CYS A 138 -32.00 -15.07 2.12
CA CYS A 138 -33.12 -14.12 2.13
C CYS A 138 -33.05 -13.15 0.94
N ARG A 139 -34.16 -13.01 0.21
CA ARG A 139 -34.34 -12.08 -0.91
C ARG A 139 -35.35 -10.99 -0.55
N PHE A 140 -34.94 -9.74 -0.71
CA PHE A 140 -35.77 -8.57 -0.44
C PHE A 140 -36.04 -7.79 -1.73
N SER A 141 -37.32 -7.54 -2.01
CA SER A 141 -37.74 -6.73 -3.16
C SER A 141 -37.58 -5.23 -2.90
N ALA A 142 -37.65 -4.43 -3.96
CA ALA A 142 -37.60 -2.97 -3.86
C ALA A 142 -38.65 -2.42 -2.87
N GLY A 143 -38.26 -1.47 -2.02
CA GLY A 143 -39.19 -0.80 -1.09
C GLY A 143 -39.39 -1.47 0.27
N CYS A 144 -38.61 -2.50 0.63
CA CYS A 144 -38.53 -2.97 2.01
C CYS A 144 -37.90 -1.89 2.94
N ARG A 145 -38.41 -1.77 4.17
CA ARG A 145 -37.92 -0.82 5.18
C ARG A 145 -37.43 -1.55 6.43
N PHE A 146 -36.25 -1.17 6.89
CA PHE A 146 -35.64 -1.71 8.10
C PHE A 146 -35.44 -0.60 9.14
N SER A 147 -35.60 -0.94 10.42
CA SER A 147 -35.24 -0.11 11.58
C SER A 147 -33.89 -0.52 12.18
N ALA A 148 -33.19 0.45 12.80
CA ALA A 148 -31.82 0.27 13.32
C ALA A 148 -31.70 -0.99 14.20
N GLY A 149 -30.60 -1.74 14.04
CA GLY A 149 -30.36 -2.95 14.83
C GLY A 149 -30.87 -4.26 14.24
N CYS A 150 -31.37 -4.29 12.99
CA CYS A 150 -31.55 -5.58 12.29
C CYS A 150 -30.18 -6.22 11.97
N ARG A 151 -30.11 -7.55 12.00
CA ARG A 151 -28.89 -8.32 11.71
C ARG A 151 -29.09 -9.23 10.51
N PHE A 152 -28.14 -9.19 9.58
CA PHE A 152 -28.15 -10.01 8.37
C PHE A 152 -26.93 -10.93 8.33
N SER A 153 -27.17 -12.24 8.25
CA SER A 153 -26.14 -13.26 8.08
C SER A 153 -25.72 -13.40 6.61
N ALA A 154 -24.73 -14.26 6.37
CA ALA A 154 -24.07 -14.37 5.07
C ALA A 154 -25.01 -14.71 3.91
N GLY A 155 -24.80 -14.11 2.74
CA GLY A 155 -25.52 -14.47 1.51
C GLY A 155 -26.93 -13.89 1.36
N CYS A 156 -27.32 -12.89 2.17
CA CYS A 156 -28.54 -12.12 1.94
C CYS A 156 -28.44 -11.31 0.62
N MET A 157 -29.53 -11.26 -0.14
CA MET A 157 -29.63 -10.53 -1.41
C MET A 157 -30.67 -9.42 -1.32
N PHE A 158 -30.23 -8.20 -1.64
CA PHE A 158 -31.09 -7.03 -1.63
C PHE A 158 -31.32 -6.53 -3.07
N SER A 159 -32.57 -6.24 -3.43
CA SER A 159 -32.98 -5.60 -4.70
C SER A 159 -33.14 -4.08 -4.59
N ALA A 160 -32.83 -3.34 -5.66
CA ALA A 160 -32.69 -1.88 -5.66
C ALA A 160 -33.81 -1.15 -4.88
N GLY A 161 -33.43 -0.17 -4.04
CA GLY A 161 -34.39 0.66 -3.31
C GLY A 161 -34.81 0.16 -1.91
N CYS A 162 -34.20 -0.90 -1.35
CA CYS A 162 -34.32 -1.14 0.10
C CYS A 162 -33.70 0.02 0.89
N ARG A 163 -34.34 0.40 2.00
CA ARG A 163 -33.89 1.51 2.86
C ARG A 163 -33.41 0.99 4.22
N PHE A 164 -32.20 1.40 4.60
CA PHE A 164 -31.58 1.07 5.89
C PHE A 164 -31.25 2.37 6.63
N SER A 165 -31.74 2.51 7.86
CA SER A 165 -31.36 3.57 8.82
C SER A 165 -29.89 3.43 9.29
N ALA A 166 -29.47 4.20 10.30
CA ALA A 166 -28.10 4.12 10.83
C ALA A 166 -27.83 2.83 11.64
N GLY A 167 -26.57 2.36 11.63
CA GLY A 167 -26.06 1.39 12.62
C GLY A 167 -26.29 -0.11 12.37
N TYR A 168 -26.43 -0.57 11.12
CA TYR A 168 -26.65 -1.98 10.80
C TYR A 168 -25.37 -2.81 10.70
N MET A 169 -25.50 -4.12 10.91
CA MET A 169 -24.41 -5.09 10.73
C MET A 169 -24.78 -6.12 9.65
N PHE A 170 -23.92 -6.24 8.63
CA PHE A 170 -24.06 -7.18 7.52
C PHE A 170 -22.89 -8.16 7.54
N SER A 171 -23.19 -9.47 7.59
CA SER A 171 -22.19 -10.54 7.55
C SER A 171 -21.61 -10.77 6.15
N ALA A 172 -20.62 -11.66 6.07
CA ALA A 172 -19.82 -11.87 4.87
C ALA A 172 -20.65 -12.27 3.63
N GLY A 173 -20.27 -11.75 2.45
CA GLY A 173 -20.88 -12.15 1.18
C GLY A 173 -22.28 -11.60 0.88
N CYS A 174 -22.79 -10.62 1.64
CA CYS A 174 -24.03 -9.91 1.29
C CYS A 174 -23.91 -9.23 -0.08
N ARG A 175 -24.99 -9.25 -0.88
CA ARG A 175 -25.03 -8.66 -2.23
C ARG A 175 -26.09 -7.57 -2.34
N PHE A 176 -25.68 -6.41 -2.83
CA PHE A 176 -26.52 -5.24 -3.05
C PHE A 176 -26.55 -4.87 -4.54
N SER A 177 -27.76 -4.80 -5.11
CA SER A 177 -28.05 -4.30 -6.47
C SER A 177 -27.72 -2.79 -6.64
N ALA A 178 -28.07 -2.15 -7.77
CA ALA A 178 -27.68 -0.75 -8.04
C ALA A 178 -28.48 0.28 -7.20
N GLY A 179 -27.86 1.43 -6.92
CA GLY A 179 -28.56 2.64 -6.45
C GLY A 179 -28.98 2.71 -4.97
N TYR A 180 -28.34 1.94 -4.08
CA TYR A 180 -28.69 1.97 -2.65
C TYR A 180 -28.25 3.22 -1.92
N MET A 181 -28.92 3.51 -0.80
CA MET A 181 -28.50 4.51 0.17
C MET A 181 -28.39 3.86 1.55
N PHE A 182 -27.19 3.88 2.13
CA PHE A 182 -26.92 3.42 3.49
C PHE A 182 -26.68 4.62 4.41
N SER A 183 -27.43 4.72 5.51
CA SER A 183 -27.19 5.74 6.53
C SER A 183 -25.93 5.47 7.36
N ALA A 184 -25.58 6.42 8.22
CA ALA A 184 -24.33 6.43 8.97
C ALA A 184 -24.12 5.18 9.85
N GLY A 185 -22.85 4.78 10.05
CA GLY A 185 -22.50 3.76 11.05
C GLY A 185 -22.75 2.30 10.65
N CYS A 186 -23.05 1.99 9.38
CA CYS A 186 -23.20 0.61 8.94
C CYS A 186 -21.86 -0.14 8.93
N ARG A 187 -21.85 -1.42 9.35
CA ARG A 187 -20.67 -2.30 9.35
C ARG A 187 -20.88 -3.47 8.39
N PHE A 188 -19.92 -3.68 7.50
CA PHE A 188 -19.95 -4.72 6.48
C PHE A 188 -18.77 -5.68 6.66
N SER A 189 -19.04 -6.96 6.84
CA SER A 189 -18.02 -8.01 6.93
C SER A 189 -17.45 -8.39 5.56
N ALA A 190 -16.48 -9.31 5.55
CA ALA A 190 -15.67 -9.61 4.37
C ALA A 190 -16.48 -10.06 3.14
N GLY A 191 -16.07 -9.64 1.94
CA GLY A 191 -16.64 -10.12 0.68
C GLY A 191 -18.03 -9.57 0.31
N CYS A 192 -18.51 -8.51 0.98
CA CYS A 192 -19.75 -7.83 0.57
C CYS A 192 -19.60 -7.22 -0.84
N ARG A 193 -20.64 -7.35 -1.68
CA ARG A 193 -20.62 -6.84 -3.07
C ARG A 193 -21.68 -5.76 -3.28
N PHE A 194 -21.26 -4.63 -3.81
CA PHE A 194 -22.10 -3.46 -4.09
C PHE A 194 -22.09 -3.16 -5.59
N SER A 195 -23.27 -3.08 -6.19
CA SER A 195 -23.44 -2.75 -7.61
C SER A 195 -23.43 -1.23 -7.82
N ALA A 196 -23.55 -0.80 -9.09
CA ALA A 196 -23.32 0.58 -9.48
C ALA A 196 -24.20 1.60 -8.72
N GLY A 197 -23.64 2.76 -8.40
CA GLY A 197 -24.40 3.89 -7.84
C GLY A 197 -24.82 3.77 -6.37
N CYS A 198 -24.27 2.82 -5.59
CA CYS A 198 -24.51 2.77 -4.15
C CYS A 198 -23.92 4.01 -3.45
N ARG A 199 -24.69 4.61 -2.54
CA ARG A 199 -24.32 5.79 -1.74
C ARG A 199 -24.23 5.40 -0.27
N PHE A 200 -23.15 5.80 0.36
CA PHE A 200 -22.92 5.59 1.78
C PHE A 200 -22.89 6.96 2.48
N SER A 201 -23.51 7.05 3.67
CA SER A 201 -23.39 8.18 4.61
C SER A 201 -22.29 7.93 5.64
N ALA A 202 -21.87 8.97 6.38
CA ALA A 202 -20.62 9.00 7.14
C ALA A 202 -20.44 7.83 8.14
N GLY A 203 -19.20 7.42 8.40
CA GLY A 203 -18.87 6.48 9.48
C GLY A 203 -19.20 5.01 9.24
N CYS A 204 -19.43 4.58 7.98
CA CYS A 204 -19.52 3.15 7.69
C CYS A 204 -18.13 2.47 7.74
N ARG A 205 -18.07 1.18 8.11
CA ARG A 205 -16.84 0.38 8.13
C ARG A 205 -16.97 -0.84 7.24
N PHE A 206 -15.94 -1.12 6.44
CA PHE A 206 -15.90 -2.25 5.51
C PHE A 206 -14.72 -3.16 5.81
N SER A 207 -14.98 -4.44 6.07
CA SER A 207 -13.96 -5.48 6.27
C SER A 207 -13.39 -5.99 4.93
N ALA A 208 -12.40 -6.88 5.02
CA ALA A 208 -11.57 -7.27 3.89
C ALA A 208 -12.34 -7.83 2.67
N GLY A 209 -11.89 -7.51 1.45
CA GLY A 209 -12.43 -8.11 0.22
C GLY A 209 -13.81 -7.61 -0.21
N CYS A 210 -14.31 -6.48 0.33
CA CYS A 210 -15.53 -5.85 -0.19
C CYS A 210 -15.32 -5.36 -1.64
N MET A 211 -16.31 -5.53 -2.51
CA MET A 211 -16.23 -5.13 -3.92
C MET A 211 -17.30 -4.09 -4.27
N PHE A 212 -16.88 -2.99 -4.88
CA PHE A 212 -17.72 -1.86 -5.24
C PHE A 212 -17.67 -1.62 -6.75
N SER A 213 -18.84 -1.65 -7.40
CA SER A 213 -18.97 -1.39 -8.83
C SER A 213 -19.02 0.10 -9.14
N ALA A 214 -19.10 0.44 -10.43
CA ALA A 214 -18.94 1.82 -10.92
C ALA A 214 -19.90 2.85 -10.27
N GLY A 215 -19.39 4.04 -9.97
CA GLY A 215 -20.22 5.16 -9.51
C GLY A 215 -20.67 5.10 -8.05
N CYS A 216 -20.12 4.20 -7.22
CA CYS A 216 -20.34 4.23 -5.78
C CYS A 216 -19.84 5.55 -5.16
N ARG A 217 -20.61 6.13 -4.24
CA ARG A 217 -20.29 7.41 -3.59
C ARG A 217 -20.17 7.25 -2.07
N PHE A 218 -19.08 7.75 -1.52
CA PHE A 218 -18.77 7.71 -0.10
C PHE A 218 -18.63 9.16 0.40
N SER A 219 -19.45 9.57 1.38
CA SER A 219 -19.30 10.84 2.13
C SER A 219 -18.04 10.92 3.04
N ALA A 220 -18.08 11.57 4.21
CA ALA A 220 -16.88 11.74 5.04
C ALA A 220 -16.64 10.59 6.04
N GLY A 221 -15.37 10.30 6.35
CA GLY A 221 -14.99 9.51 7.55
C GLY A 221 -15.13 7.98 7.45
N TYR A 222 -14.74 7.34 6.33
CA TYR A 222 -14.81 5.87 6.19
C TYR A 222 -13.54 5.14 6.59
N MET A 223 -13.66 3.85 6.89
CA MET A 223 -12.53 2.95 7.06
C MET A 223 -12.75 1.68 6.21
N PHE A 224 -11.84 1.41 5.28
CA PHE A 224 -11.83 0.24 4.41
C PHE A 224 -10.66 -0.68 4.78
N SER A 225 -10.94 -1.92 5.16
CA SER A 225 -9.92 -2.93 5.47
C SER A 225 -9.30 -3.55 4.20
N ALA A 226 -8.26 -4.36 4.39
CA ALA A 226 -7.43 -4.89 3.31
C ALA A 226 -8.17 -5.62 2.18
N GLY A 227 -7.73 -5.45 0.94
CA GLY A 227 -8.27 -6.20 -0.21
C GLY A 227 -9.60 -5.69 -0.78
N CYS A 228 -10.11 -4.53 -0.34
CA CYS A 228 -11.30 -3.93 -0.95
C CYS A 228 -11.04 -3.55 -2.42
N ARG A 229 -11.99 -3.80 -3.33
CA ARG A 229 -11.86 -3.52 -4.77
C ARG A 229 -12.89 -2.50 -5.22
N PHE A 230 -12.46 -1.47 -5.94
CA PHE A 230 -13.31 -0.38 -6.43
C PHE A 230 -13.20 -0.25 -7.95
N SER A 231 -14.32 -0.39 -8.65
CA SER A 231 -14.43 -0.20 -10.10
C SER A 231 -14.48 1.28 -10.49
N ALA A 232 -14.40 1.54 -11.80
CA ALA A 232 -14.29 2.87 -12.39
C ALA A 232 -15.37 3.86 -11.92
N GLY A 233 -15.00 5.10 -11.64
CA GLY A 233 -15.96 6.17 -11.30
C GLY A 233 -16.46 6.19 -9.86
N CYS A 234 -15.90 5.38 -8.95
CA CYS A 234 -16.14 5.53 -7.50
C CYS A 234 -15.69 6.92 -7.01
N MET A 235 -16.46 7.58 -6.15
CA MET A 235 -16.17 8.91 -5.61
C MET A 235 -16.10 8.89 -4.08
N PHE A 236 -15.04 9.45 -3.52
CA PHE A 236 -14.74 9.45 -2.10
C PHE A 236 -14.58 10.88 -1.57
N SER A 237 -15.28 11.24 -0.50
CA SER A 237 -15.15 12.55 0.15
C SER A 237 -14.13 12.54 1.30
N ALA A 238 -13.85 13.71 1.88
CA ALA A 238 -12.82 13.91 2.90
C ALA A 238 -12.89 12.93 4.09
N GLY A 239 -11.76 12.44 4.58
CA GLY A 239 -11.68 11.57 5.76
C GLY A 239 -11.88 10.07 5.48
N CYS A 240 -11.92 9.63 4.23
CA CYS A 240 -11.86 8.19 3.90
C CYS A 240 -10.47 7.62 4.22
N MET A 241 -10.39 6.52 4.97
CA MET A 241 -9.16 5.80 5.29
C MET A 241 -9.17 4.41 4.63
N PHE A 242 -8.08 4.04 3.94
CA PHE A 242 -7.97 2.77 3.22
C PHE A 242 -6.78 1.95 3.72
N SER A 243 -6.99 0.68 4.08
CA SER A 243 -5.91 -0.23 4.52
C SER A 243 -5.20 -0.91 3.34
N ALA A 244 -4.04 -1.53 3.61
CA ALA A 244 -3.19 -2.20 2.63
C ALA A 244 -3.95 -3.20 1.74
N GLY A 245 -3.65 -3.24 0.44
CA GLY A 245 -4.26 -4.16 -0.52
C GLY A 245 -5.58 -3.69 -1.13
N CYS A 246 -6.06 -2.47 -0.81
CA CYS A 246 -7.20 -1.89 -1.54
C CYS A 246 -6.83 -1.64 -3.01
N MET A 247 -7.70 -2.00 -3.96
CA MET A 247 -7.48 -1.86 -5.41
C MET A 247 -8.49 -0.89 -6.03
N PHE A 248 -8.00 0.09 -6.79
CA PHE A 248 -8.82 1.12 -7.44
C PHE A 248 -8.65 1.06 -8.97
N SER A 249 -9.76 0.96 -9.71
CA SER A 249 -9.79 1.04 -11.17
C SER A 249 -9.78 2.48 -11.70
N ALA A 250 -9.48 2.65 -12.98
CA ALA A 250 -9.39 3.94 -13.65
C ALA A 250 -10.65 4.81 -13.43
N GLY A 251 -10.47 6.11 -13.18
CA GLY A 251 -11.58 7.06 -13.02
C GLY A 251 -12.17 7.17 -11.61
N CYS A 252 -11.61 6.50 -10.60
CA CYS A 252 -11.93 6.81 -9.20
C CYS A 252 -11.54 8.26 -8.85
N ARG A 253 -12.37 8.96 -8.08
CA ARG A 253 -12.16 10.37 -7.68
C ARG A 253 -12.12 10.49 -6.16
N PHE A 254 -11.15 11.24 -5.65
CA PHE A 254 -10.94 11.42 -4.21
C PHE A 254 -10.92 12.92 -3.88
N SER A 255 -11.69 13.34 -2.88
CA SER A 255 -11.62 14.69 -2.31
C SER A 255 -10.43 14.82 -1.34
N ALA A 256 -9.98 16.05 -1.12
CA ALA A 256 -8.97 16.39 -0.11
C ALA A 256 -9.29 15.77 1.26
N GLY A 257 -8.28 15.23 1.95
CA GLY A 257 -8.41 14.59 3.26
C GLY A 257 -8.67 13.06 3.26
N CYS A 258 -8.60 12.39 2.11
CA CYS A 258 -8.53 10.92 2.07
C CYS A 258 -7.14 10.41 2.51
N ARG A 259 -7.06 9.35 3.32
CA ARG A 259 -5.83 8.73 3.83
C ARG A 259 -5.69 7.30 3.32
N PHE A 260 -4.50 6.91 2.89
CA PHE A 260 -4.24 5.57 2.36
C PHE A 260 -3.08 4.94 3.13
N SER A 261 -3.27 3.71 3.61
CA SER A 261 -2.18 2.86 4.09
C SER A 261 -1.38 2.36 2.88
N SER A 262 -0.11 2.09 3.12
CA SER A 262 0.77 1.38 2.18
C SER A 262 0.15 0.12 1.59
N GLY A 263 0.51 -0.20 0.35
CA GLY A 263 -0.01 -1.39 -0.35
C GLY A 263 -1.38 -1.21 -0.99
N CYS A 264 -1.96 0.00 -0.99
CA CYS A 264 -3.07 0.33 -1.88
C CYS A 264 -2.58 0.36 -3.35
N MET A 265 -3.35 -0.22 -4.28
CA MET A 265 -3.03 -0.30 -5.72
C MET A 265 -4.00 0.57 -6.53
N PHE A 266 -3.49 1.41 -7.42
CA PHE A 266 -4.28 2.32 -8.26
C PHE A 266 -4.04 2.05 -9.74
N SER A 267 -5.11 1.97 -10.53
CA SER A 267 -5.02 1.94 -11.99
C SER A 267 -4.86 3.36 -12.56
N ALA A 268 -4.22 3.49 -13.72
CA ALA A 268 -4.05 4.76 -14.42
C ALA A 268 -5.41 5.47 -14.66
N GLY A 269 -5.48 6.78 -14.37
CA GLY A 269 -6.69 7.59 -14.56
C GLY A 269 -7.53 7.88 -13.30
N CYS A 270 -7.06 7.52 -12.10
CA CYS A 270 -7.61 8.02 -10.84
C CYS A 270 -7.33 9.54 -10.68
N ARG A 271 -8.27 10.31 -10.12
CA ARG A 271 -8.14 11.77 -9.90
C ARG A 271 -8.17 12.11 -8.41
N LEU A 272 -7.10 12.68 -7.89
CA LEU A 272 -7.03 13.25 -6.54
C LEU A 272 -7.34 14.76 -6.65
N ALA A 273 -8.25 15.28 -5.84
CA ALA A 273 -8.48 16.73 -5.76
C ALA A 273 -7.44 17.34 -4.81
N GLU A 274 -6.64 18.28 -5.34
CA GLU A 274 -5.74 19.25 -4.68
C GLU A 274 -5.44 19.00 -3.19
N PHE A 275 -4.23 18.48 -2.91
CA PHE A 275 -3.67 18.33 -1.57
C PHE A 275 -3.09 19.68 -1.11
N MET A 276 -3.90 20.50 -0.42
CA MET A 276 -3.36 21.52 0.48
C MET A 276 -3.42 21.02 1.92
N SER A 277 -2.23 20.82 2.50
CA SER A 277 -1.92 20.85 3.94
C SER A 277 -2.37 19.67 4.84
N THR A 278 -1.41 19.23 5.68
CA THR A 278 -1.43 18.27 6.80
C THR A 278 -1.10 16.78 6.51
N ALA A 279 0.16 16.42 6.81
CA ALA A 279 0.68 15.06 6.95
C ALA A 279 -0.10 14.25 8.02
N PRO A 280 -0.25 12.92 7.87
CA PRO A 280 0.81 11.98 8.23
C PRO A 280 0.95 10.79 7.26
N PHE A 281 2.13 10.60 6.67
CA PHE A 281 2.46 9.49 5.75
C PHE A 281 3.81 8.85 6.15
N LEU A 282 3.90 8.33 7.37
CA LEU A 282 5.07 7.57 7.84
C LEU A 282 4.58 6.24 8.41
N SER A 283 4.83 5.12 7.71
CA SER A 283 5.07 3.80 8.33
C SER A 283 5.07 2.57 7.40
N THR A 284 5.18 2.63 6.06
CA THR A 284 5.27 1.34 5.32
C THR A 284 5.85 1.44 3.90
N MET A 285 7.19 1.42 3.84
CA MET A 285 7.95 0.66 2.86
C MET A 285 8.62 -0.52 3.58
N SER A 286 7.83 -1.49 4.05
CA SER A 286 8.37 -2.76 4.52
C SER A 286 7.34 -3.84 4.23
N THR A 287 7.78 -4.95 3.62
CA THR A 287 7.03 -6.09 3.06
C THR A 287 6.57 -6.01 1.60
N CYS A 288 7.52 -5.76 0.69
CA CYS A 288 7.60 -6.55 -0.54
C CYS A 288 8.71 -7.59 -0.37
N ASN A 289 8.39 -8.73 0.27
CA ASN A 289 9.23 -9.92 0.13
C ASN A 289 8.35 -11.16 0.23
N GLY A 290 8.12 -11.77 -0.94
CA GLY A 290 7.22 -12.91 -1.08
C GLY A 290 7.03 -13.34 -2.54
N ALA A 291 8.04 -13.16 -3.39
CA ALA A 291 8.16 -13.87 -4.65
C ALA A 291 9.65 -13.94 -5.00
N SER A 292 10.27 -15.05 -4.61
CA SER A 292 11.59 -15.43 -5.09
C SER A 292 11.52 -15.56 -6.62
N ARG A 293 12.18 -14.63 -7.32
CA ARG A 293 12.92 -14.81 -8.60
C ARG A 293 13.41 -13.44 -9.09
N HIS A 294 14.74 -13.34 -9.22
CA HIS A 294 15.51 -12.29 -9.87
C HIS A 294 14.78 -11.46 -10.92
N LEU A 295 14.53 -10.17 -10.67
CA LEU A 295 14.31 -9.16 -11.73
C LEU A 295 14.81 -7.77 -11.26
N PRO A 296 15.56 -7.02 -12.09
CA PRO A 296 16.16 -5.72 -11.75
C PRO A 296 15.14 -4.55 -11.76
N LEU A 297 15.46 -3.47 -11.01
CA LEU A 297 14.71 -2.21 -10.86
C LEU A 297 14.52 -1.39 -12.16
N SER A 298 14.73 -1.95 -13.35
CA SER A 298 14.62 -1.25 -14.64
C SER A 298 13.30 -1.46 -15.39
N SER A 299 12.29 -2.12 -14.80
CA SER A 299 11.10 -2.58 -15.53
C SER A 299 9.76 -1.95 -15.11
N TRP A 300 9.71 -0.63 -14.95
CA TRP A 300 8.42 0.10 -14.94
C TRP A 300 8.45 1.28 -15.92
N ALA A 301 7.97 1.04 -17.13
CA ALA A 301 7.62 2.10 -18.07
C ALA A 301 6.31 2.79 -17.62
N ILE A 302 6.42 3.72 -16.69
CA ILE A 302 5.40 4.73 -16.37
C ILE A 302 5.72 5.98 -17.20
N PRO A 303 4.73 6.69 -17.80
CA PRO A 303 5.00 7.91 -18.56
C PRO A 303 5.77 8.93 -17.70
N SER A 304 6.95 9.34 -18.18
CA SER A 304 7.95 10.15 -17.45
C SER A 304 7.37 11.40 -16.78
N ARG A 305 6.40 12.06 -17.40
CA ARG A 305 5.75 13.27 -16.88
C ARG A 305 5.00 13.08 -15.55
N SER A 306 4.47 11.90 -15.26
CA SER A 306 3.69 11.66 -14.03
C SER A 306 4.57 11.32 -12.82
N LEU A 307 5.75 10.75 -13.07
CA LEU A 307 6.76 10.51 -12.02
C LEU A 307 7.41 11.82 -11.57
N THR A 308 7.68 12.75 -12.49
CA THR A 308 8.33 14.04 -12.16
C THR A 308 7.50 14.90 -11.22
N VAL A 309 6.18 14.97 -11.43
CA VAL A 309 5.27 15.75 -10.55
C VAL A 309 5.17 15.10 -9.17
N PHE A 310 5.09 13.77 -9.11
CA PHE A 310 5.07 13.05 -7.83
C PHE A 310 6.40 13.18 -7.06
N HIS A 311 7.52 13.18 -7.79
CA HIS A 311 8.86 13.41 -7.21
C HIS A 311 8.96 14.82 -6.63
N GLN A 312 8.52 15.84 -7.37
CA GLN A 312 8.52 17.24 -6.92
C GLN A 312 7.64 17.45 -5.68
N GLU A 313 6.42 16.91 -5.68
CA GLU A 313 5.51 17.04 -4.52
C GLU A 313 6.04 16.30 -3.29
N LEU A 314 6.67 15.12 -3.46
CA LEU A 314 7.28 14.39 -2.37
C LEU A 314 8.52 15.10 -1.83
N GLU A 315 9.37 15.62 -2.73
CA GLU A 315 10.55 16.42 -2.39
C GLU A 315 10.13 17.62 -1.53
N GLU A 316 9.16 18.42 -1.99
CA GLU A 316 8.62 19.58 -1.25
C GLU A 316 8.08 19.21 0.14
N VAL A 317 7.33 18.11 0.26
CA VAL A 317 6.79 17.65 1.54
C VAL A 317 7.91 17.21 2.49
N LEU A 318 8.87 16.42 2.01
CA LEU A 318 10.02 16.03 2.83
C LEU A 318 10.85 17.26 3.22
N GLU A 319 10.94 18.25 2.33
CA GLU A 319 11.63 19.49 2.62
C GLU A 319 10.95 20.31 3.72
N SER A 320 9.62 20.33 3.78
CA SER A 320 8.86 21.07 4.79
C SER A 320 8.75 20.35 6.13
N GLU A 321 8.68 19.02 6.13
CA GLU A 321 8.41 18.21 7.33
C GLU A 321 9.69 17.72 8.02
N LEU A 322 10.78 17.56 7.28
CA LEU A 322 12.04 17.04 7.82
C LEU A 322 13.05 18.16 8.05
N SER A 323 14.01 17.92 8.93
CA SER A 323 15.13 18.84 9.16
C SER A 323 16.46 18.09 9.35
N GLY A 324 17.55 18.86 9.30
CA GLY A 324 18.91 18.36 9.55
C GLY A 324 19.35 17.24 8.60
N ASN A 325 20.24 16.38 9.10
CA ASN A 325 20.83 15.29 8.31
C ASN A 325 19.82 14.19 7.96
N PHE A 326 18.73 14.05 8.73
CA PHE A 326 17.64 13.16 8.38
C PHE A 326 16.93 13.62 7.09
N LYS A 327 16.62 14.92 6.97
CA LYS A 327 16.10 15.51 5.72
C LYS A 327 17.05 15.26 4.55
N LYS A 328 18.34 15.59 4.71
CA LYS A 328 19.35 15.42 3.65
C LYS A 328 19.40 13.98 3.14
N THR A 329 19.41 13.01 4.06
CA THR A 329 19.45 11.59 3.71
C THR A 329 18.17 11.12 3.04
N ALA A 330 17.00 11.54 3.54
CA ALA A 330 15.72 11.16 2.97
C ALA A 330 15.55 11.69 1.53
N LEU A 331 15.96 12.93 1.28
CA LEU A 331 15.95 13.52 -0.07
C LEU A 331 16.97 12.82 -0.99
N ALA A 332 18.17 12.50 -0.48
CA ALA A 332 19.17 11.76 -1.24
C ALA A 332 18.67 10.38 -1.73
N LEU A 333 17.79 9.73 -0.94
CA LEU A 333 17.18 8.44 -1.30
C LEU A 333 16.03 8.54 -2.31
N LEU A 334 15.51 9.74 -2.58
CA LEU A 334 14.49 9.92 -3.63
C LEU A 334 15.11 9.88 -5.02
N ASP A 335 16.30 10.45 -5.16
CA ASP A 335 17.01 10.56 -6.43
C ASP A 335 17.56 9.19 -6.88
N ARG A 336 17.59 8.96 -8.19
CA ARG A 336 18.40 7.85 -8.75
C ARG A 336 19.89 8.12 -8.43
N PRO A 337 20.75 7.08 -8.29
CA PRO A 337 22.16 7.31 -7.93
C PRO A 337 22.90 8.29 -8.84
N SER A 338 22.63 8.28 -10.14
CA SER A 338 23.20 9.23 -11.12
C SER A 338 22.65 10.65 -10.97
N GLU A 339 21.36 10.81 -10.64
CA GLU A 339 20.74 12.12 -10.36
C GLU A 339 21.32 12.72 -9.09
N TYR A 340 21.40 11.92 -8.02
CA TYR A 340 21.98 12.38 -6.75
C TYR A 340 23.44 12.79 -6.95
N ALA A 341 24.24 11.98 -7.64
CA ALA A 341 25.63 12.33 -7.98
C ALA A 341 25.71 13.61 -8.83
N ALA A 342 24.83 13.80 -9.82
CA ALA A 342 24.77 15.04 -10.59
C ALA A 342 24.46 16.26 -9.71
N ARG A 343 23.52 16.15 -8.76
CA ARG A 343 23.24 17.23 -7.79
C ARG A 343 24.42 17.48 -6.85
N GLN A 344 25.13 16.45 -6.42
CA GLN A 344 26.34 16.60 -5.58
C GLN A 344 27.45 17.33 -6.35
N LEU A 345 27.70 16.97 -7.61
CA LEU A 345 28.66 17.66 -8.48
C LEU A 345 28.26 19.12 -8.72
N GLN A 346 26.98 19.37 -8.98
CA GLN A 346 26.48 20.73 -9.16
C GLN A 346 26.64 21.56 -7.89
N LYS A 347 26.29 21.00 -6.72
CA LYS A 347 26.47 21.63 -5.42
C LYS A 347 27.95 21.94 -5.15
N ALA A 348 28.85 21.04 -5.51
CA ALA A 348 30.29 21.21 -5.35
C ALA A 348 30.87 22.34 -6.22
N MET A 349 30.24 22.66 -7.36
CA MET A 349 30.66 23.75 -8.26
C MET A 349 29.82 25.02 -8.08
N LYS A 350 28.82 25.03 -7.19
CA LYS A 350 27.90 26.16 -7.03
C LYS A 350 28.38 27.09 -5.92
N GLY A 351 28.74 28.31 -6.30
CA GLY A 351 28.99 29.41 -5.36
C GLY A 351 30.38 30.00 -5.53
N LEU A 352 30.90 30.62 -4.46
CA LEU A 352 32.28 31.09 -4.42
C LEU A 352 33.17 29.95 -3.94
N GLY A 353 34.05 29.49 -4.82
CA GLY A 353 34.92 28.32 -4.59
C GLY A 353 34.32 27.02 -5.12
N THR A 354 35.15 25.99 -5.12
CA THR A 354 34.81 24.64 -5.60
C THR A 354 35.09 23.66 -4.47
N ASP A 355 34.27 22.61 -4.33
CA ASP A 355 34.58 21.46 -3.48
C ASP A 355 35.24 20.37 -4.34
N GLU A 356 36.55 20.49 -4.54
CA GLU A 356 37.32 19.54 -5.34
C GLU A 356 37.28 18.12 -4.75
N SER A 357 37.06 17.99 -3.44
CA SER A 357 37.03 16.68 -2.79
C SER A 357 35.81 15.86 -3.23
N VAL A 358 34.65 16.50 -3.43
CA VAL A 358 33.45 15.86 -3.98
C VAL A 358 33.65 15.53 -5.47
N LEU A 359 34.24 16.45 -6.25
CA LEU A 359 34.54 16.19 -7.66
C LEU A 359 35.45 14.97 -7.82
N ILE A 360 36.51 14.89 -7.01
CA ILE A 360 37.48 13.79 -7.02
C ILE A 360 36.82 12.48 -6.58
N GLU A 361 36.09 12.48 -5.46
CA GLU A 361 35.42 11.26 -4.98
C GLU A 361 34.46 10.71 -6.02
N VAL A 362 33.66 11.56 -6.68
CA VAL A 362 32.69 11.09 -7.68
C VAL A 362 33.39 10.72 -8.99
N LEU A 363 34.22 11.58 -9.58
CA LEU A 363 34.74 11.34 -10.93
C LEU A 363 35.85 10.28 -10.97
N CYS A 364 36.61 10.08 -9.89
CA CYS A 364 37.68 9.09 -9.86
C CYS A 364 37.21 7.67 -9.49
N THR A 365 35.96 7.49 -9.06
CA THR A 365 35.47 6.19 -8.54
C THR A 365 34.35 5.56 -9.38
N ARG A 366 33.87 6.25 -10.41
CA ARG A 366 32.74 5.81 -11.24
C ARG A 366 33.21 5.12 -12.50
N THR A 367 32.45 4.12 -12.91
CA THR A 367 32.59 3.42 -14.19
C THR A 367 32.19 4.33 -15.35
N ASN A 368 32.61 3.98 -16.58
CA ASN A 368 32.20 4.67 -17.80
C ASN A 368 30.67 4.76 -17.89
N LYS A 369 29.96 3.67 -17.57
CA LYS A 369 28.49 3.62 -17.59
C LYS A 369 27.88 4.61 -16.59
N GLU A 370 28.40 4.67 -15.37
CA GLU A 370 27.94 5.63 -14.36
C GLU A 370 28.25 7.06 -14.77
N ILE A 371 29.44 7.36 -15.30
CA ILE A 371 29.81 8.70 -15.77
C ILE A 371 28.88 9.17 -16.88
N ILE A 372 28.56 8.32 -17.86
CA ILE A 372 27.62 8.64 -18.93
C ILE A 372 26.24 8.99 -18.34
N ALA A 373 25.71 8.15 -17.43
CA ALA A 373 24.42 8.40 -16.79
C ALA A 373 24.42 9.70 -15.97
N ILE A 374 25.51 10.00 -15.25
CA ILE A 374 25.67 11.25 -14.50
C ILE A 374 25.67 12.45 -15.45
N LYS A 375 26.39 12.40 -16.57
CA LYS A 375 26.41 13.49 -17.57
C LYS A 375 25.02 13.75 -18.15
N GLU A 376 24.27 12.69 -18.48
CA GLU A 376 22.91 12.79 -19.00
C GLU A 376 21.94 13.40 -17.97
N ASP A 377 21.97 12.92 -16.72
CA ASP A 377 21.13 13.45 -15.66
C ASP A 377 21.51 14.89 -15.27
N TYR A 378 22.80 15.24 -15.29
CA TYR A 378 23.27 16.61 -15.06
C TYR A 378 22.73 17.57 -16.14
N GLN A 379 22.84 17.20 -17.42
CA GLN A 379 22.26 17.99 -18.51
C GLN A 379 20.75 18.13 -18.37
N ARG A 380 20.05 17.05 -18.02
CA ARG A 380 18.60 17.08 -17.85
C ARG A 380 18.15 17.93 -16.67
N LEU A 381 18.86 17.89 -15.55
CA LEU A 381 18.49 18.59 -14.32
C LEU A 381 18.84 20.09 -14.35
N PHE A 382 19.95 20.46 -15.01
CA PHE A 382 20.50 21.81 -14.94
C PHE A 382 20.58 22.54 -16.28
N ASP A 383 20.24 21.86 -17.38
CA ASP A 383 20.38 22.36 -18.76
C ASP A 383 21.80 22.84 -19.08
N ARG A 384 22.80 22.18 -18.51
CA ARG A 384 24.22 22.50 -18.62
C ARG A 384 25.06 21.24 -18.82
N SER A 385 26.19 21.37 -19.49
CA SER A 385 27.16 20.27 -19.63
C SER A 385 28.03 20.16 -18.39
N LEU A 386 28.02 18.99 -17.74
CA LEU A 386 28.92 18.68 -16.62
C LEU A 386 30.39 18.93 -16.98
N GLU A 387 30.80 18.58 -18.20
CA GLU A 387 32.18 18.78 -18.64
C GLU A 387 32.53 20.27 -18.80
N SER A 388 31.58 21.08 -19.27
CA SER A 388 31.78 22.52 -19.38
C SER A 388 31.91 23.17 -18.00
N ASP A 389 31.09 22.74 -17.05
CA ASP A 389 31.12 23.25 -15.67
C ASP A 389 32.42 22.85 -14.97
N VAL A 390 32.83 21.58 -15.06
CA VAL A 390 34.12 21.12 -14.50
C VAL A 390 35.29 21.88 -15.14
N LYS A 391 35.26 22.18 -16.45
CA LYS A 391 36.31 22.97 -17.12
C LYS A 391 36.37 24.42 -16.62
N GLY A 392 35.23 25.00 -16.23
CA GLY A 392 35.13 26.36 -15.74
C GLY A 392 35.53 26.51 -14.28
N ASP A 393 35.17 25.53 -13.44
CA ASP A 393 35.37 25.56 -11.99
C ASP A 393 36.67 24.89 -11.53
N THR A 394 37.45 24.30 -12.44
CA THR A 394 38.76 23.71 -12.14
C THR A 394 39.86 24.22 -13.06
N SER A 395 41.12 24.08 -12.62
CA SER A 395 42.28 24.57 -13.37
C SER A 395 43.45 23.57 -13.36
N GLY A 396 44.51 23.90 -14.09
CA GLY A 396 45.74 23.12 -14.12
C GLY A 396 45.57 21.65 -14.52
N ASN A 397 46.37 20.79 -13.92
CA ASN A 397 46.39 19.36 -14.20
C ASN A 397 45.21 18.61 -13.56
N LEU A 398 44.63 19.15 -12.46
CA LEU A 398 43.39 18.61 -11.91
C LEU A 398 42.26 18.67 -12.95
N LYS A 399 42.09 19.80 -13.64
CA LYS A 399 41.12 19.90 -14.73
C LYS A 399 41.35 18.83 -15.80
N LYS A 400 42.60 18.62 -16.20
CA LYS A 400 42.96 17.66 -17.26
C LYS A 400 42.55 16.23 -16.88
N ILE A 401 42.84 15.78 -15.65
CA ILE A 401 42.45 14.44 -15.22
C ILE A 401 40.93 14.29 -15.12
N LEU A 402 40.23 15.26 -14.53
CA LEU A 402 38.77 15.19 -14.38
C LEU A 402 38.05 15.19 -15.74
N VAL A 403 38.50 16.02 -16.69
CA VAL A 403 37.96 16.03 -18.06
C VAL A 403 38.26 14.72 -18.79
N SER A 404 39.43 14.12 -18.56
CA SER A 404 39.77 12.80 -19.13
C SER A 404 38.85 11.71 -18.61
N LEU A 405 38.54 11.70 -17.31
CA LEU A 405 37.59 10.76 -16.71
C LEU A 405 36.17 10.97 -17.25
N LEU A 406 35.76 12.22 -17.50
CA LEU A 406 34.46 12.55 -18.10
C LEU A 406 34.31 12.09 -19.56
N GLN A 407 35.40 11.66 -20.23
CA GLN A 407 35.29 11.02 -21.54
C GLN A 407 34.70 9.61 -21.46
N ALA A 408 34.64 9.00 -20.28
CA ALA A 408 34.04 7.68 -20.05
C ALA A 408 34.58 6.60 -21.03
N ASN A 409 35.90 6.61 -21.25
CA ASN A 409 36.57 5.74 -22.20
C ASN A 409 37.68 4.88 -21.55
N ARG A 410 37.61 4.66 -20.23
CA ARG A 410 38.53 3.75 -19.53
C ARG A 410 38.35 2.33 -20.08
N ASN A 411 39.43 1.59 -20.28
CA ASN A 411 39.32 0.16 -20.52
C ASN A 411 38.77 -0.53 -19.25
N GLU A 412 37.59 -1.14 -19.31
CA GLU A 412 36.98 -1.87 -18.19
C GLU A 412 37.05 -3.39 -18.37
N GLY A 413 37.88 -3.85 -19.31
CA GLY A 413 38.15 -5.25 -19.57
C GLY A 413 39.07 -5.89 -18.53
N ASP A 414 39.09 -7.22 -18.57
CA ASP A 414 39.80 -8.05 -17.61
C ASP A 414 41.20 -8.47 -18.04
N ASP A 415 41.56 -8.21 -19.30
CA ASP A 415 42.83 -8.59 -19.88
C ASP A 415 43.98 -7.76 -19.29
N VAL A 416 45.11 -8.43 -19.04
CA VAL A 416 46.33 -7.82 -18.51
C VAL A 416 47.47 -8.10 -19.46
N ASP A 417 48.07 -7.03 -19.99
CA ASP A 417 49.28 -7.07 -20.80
C ASP A 417 50.47 -6.73 -19.89
N LYS A 418 51.32 -7.74 -19.63
CA LYS A 418 52.47 -7.60 -18.73
C LYS A 418 53.58 -6.74 -19.33
N ASP A 419 53.76 -6.76 -20.64
CA ASP A 419 54.77 -5.96 -21.31
C ASP A 419 54.36 -4.49 -21.26
N LEU A 420 53.08 -4.22 -21.53
CA LEU A 420 52.51 -2.88 -21.34
C LEU A 420 52.58 -2.42 -19.87
N ALA A 421 52.37 -3.32 -18.90
CA ALA A 421 52.49 -2.96 -17.48
C ALA A 421 53.91 -2.54 -17.12
N GLY A 422 54.93 -3.24 -17.64
CA GLY A 422 56.33 -2.85 -17.48
C GLY A 422 56.66 -1.53 -18.18
N GLN A 423 56.12 -1.31 -19.37
CA GLN A 423 56.30 -0.05 -20.10
C GLN A 423 55.62 1.12 -19.38
N ASP A 424 54.35 0.99 -19.00
CA ASP A 424 53.62 2.02 -18.25
C ASP A 424 54.33 2.34 -16.92
N ALA A 425 54.90 1.34 -16.24
CA ALA A 425 55.66 1.55 -15.01
C ALA A 425 56.91 2.39 -15.24
N LYS A 426 57.64 2.09 -16.33
CA LYS A 426 58.80 2.88 -16.73
C LYS A 426 58.41 4.30 -17.14
N ASP A 427 57.33 4.44 -17.91
CA ASP A 427 56.83 5.75 -18.33
C ASP A 427 56.40 6.61 -17.14
N LEU A 428 55.76 6.02 -16.11
CA LEU A 428 55.43 6.71 -14.86
C LEU A 428 56.68 7.14 -14.08
N TYR A 429 57.73 6.30 -14.05
CA TYR A 429 59.00 6.66 -13.41
C TYR A 429 59.70 7.80 -14.15
N ASP A 430 59.87 7.65 -15.46
CA ASP A 430 60.49 8.65 -16.32
C ASP A 430 59.71 9.97 -16.32
N ALA A 431 58.39 9.92 -16.06
CA ALA A 431 57.52 11.07 -15.90
C ALA A 431 57.56 11.72 -14.51
N GLY A 432 57.89 10.99 -13.46
CA GLY A 432 58.01 11.51 -12.09
C GLY A 432 59.47 11.57 -11.66
N GLU A 433 59.88 10.62 -10.82
CA GLU A 433 61.19 10.57 -10.15
C GLU A 433 62.40 10.58 -11.10
N GLY A 434 62.23 10.15 -12.36
CA GLY A 434 63.27 10.16 -13.38
C GLY A 434 63.62 11.56 -13.91
N ARG A 435 62.89 12.60 -13.52
CA ARG A 435 63.13 13.99 -13.93
C ARG A 435 62.87 14.98 -12.79
N TRP A 436 63.23 16.25 -12.99
CA TRP A 436 62.83 17.30 -12.06
C TRP A 436 61.39 17.75 -12.35
N GLY A 437 60.47 17.49 -11.40
CA GLY A 437 59.05 17.77 -11.53
C GLY A 437 58.30 16.67 -12.29
N THR A 438 56.97 16.74 -12.33
CA THR A 438 56.15 15.65 -12.89
C THR A 438 55.62 15.97 -14.28
N ASP A 439 55.69 15.01 -15.20
CA ASP A 439 54.96 15.02 -16.47
C ASP A 439 53.55 14.47 -16.26
N GLU A 440 52.64 15.37 -15.88
CA GLU A 440 51.30 14.98 -15.48
C GLU A 440 50.47 14.46 -16.66
N LEU A 441 50.90 14.64 -17.91
CA LEU A 441 50.25 14.05 -19.07
C LEU A 441 50.43 12.53 -19.10
N ALA A 442 51.63 12.03 -18.78
CA ALA A 442 51.90 10.60 -18.74
C ALA A 442 51.08 9.90 -17.62
N PHE A 443 51.05 10.50 -16.42
CA PHE A 443 50.21 10.02 -15.33
C PHE A 443 48.72 10.01 -15.72
N ASN A 444 48.23 11.06 -16.37
CA ASN A 444 46.84 11.13 -16.83
C ASN A 444 46.50 10.02 -17.84
N GLU A 445 47.37 9.79 -18.82
CA GLU A 445 47.16 8.77 -19.86
C GLU A 445 47.07 7.37 -19.26
N VAL A 446 47.95 7.03 -18.32
CA VAL A 446 47.94 5.71 -17.67
C VAL A 446 46.77 5.60 -16.68
N LEU A 447 46.68 6.52 -15.71
CA LEU A 447 45.72 6.41 -14.61
C LEU A 447 44.27 6.62 -15.04
N ALA A 448 43.98 7.39 -16.10
CA ALA A 448 42.60 7.59 -16.58
C ALA A 448 42.11 6.47 -17.51
N LYS A 449 43.00 5.84 -18.30
CA LYS A 449 42.59 4.98 -19.41
C LYS A 449 42.78 3.48 -19.16
N ARG A 450 43.75 3.07 -18.35
CA ARG A 450 44.01 1.64 -18.09
C ARG A 450 42.92 1.02 -17.21
N SER A 451 42.66 -0.28 -17.40
CA SER A 451 41.76 -1.03 -16.53
C SER A 451 42.34 -1.17 -15.12
N TYR A 452 41.49 -1.38 -14.11
CA TYR A 452 41.99 -1.57 -12.75
C TYR A 452 42.90 -2.79 -12.62
N LYS A 453 42.65 -3.87 -13.37
CA LYS A 453 43.55 -5.03 -13.39
C LYS A 453 44.90 -4.72 -14.04
N GLN A 454 44.90 -3.98 -15.15
CA GLN A 454 46.12 -3.52 -15.79
C GLN A 454 46.91 -2.59 -14.86
N LEU A 455 46.25 -1.62 -14.21
CA LEU A 455 46.89 -0.70 -13.26
C LEU A 455 47.53 -1.43 -12.09
N ARG A 456 46.89 -2.47 -11.52
CA ARG A 456 47.50 -3.31 -10.48
C ARG A 456 48.80 -3.95 -10.97
N ALA A 457 48.82 -4.46 -12.20
CA ALA A 457 50.03 -5.02 -12.79
C ALA A 457 51.10 -3.95 -13.02
N THR A 458 50.72 -2.76 -13.50
CA THR A 458 51.62 -1.61 -13.64
C THR A 458 52.23 -1.21 -12.31
N PHE A 459 51.45 -1.12 -11.23
CA PHE A 459 51.97 -0.76 -9.91
C PHE A 459 52.90 -1.83 -9.33
N GLN A 460 52.60 -3.11 -9.60
CA GLN A 460 53.50 -4.21 -9.23
C GLN A 460 54.82 -4.13 -10.02
N ALA A 461 54.76 -3.85 -11.32
CA ALA A 461 55.94 -3.66 -12.14
C ALA A 461 56.77 -2.44 -11.68
N TYR A 462 56.11 -1.32 -11.34
CA TYR A 462 56.76 -0.13 -10.79
C TYR A 462 57.54 -0.46 -9.51
N GLN A 463 56.90 -1.16 -8.56
CA GLN A 463 57.55 -1.58 -7.32
C GLN A 463 58.76 -2.50 -7.56
N ILE A 464 58.69 -3.40 -8.55
CA ILE A 464 59.78 -4.33 -8.89
C ILE A 464 60.94 -3.61 -9.57
N LEU A 465 60.65 -2.72 -10.52
CA LEU A 465 61.66 -2.05 -11.33
C LEU A 465 62.36 -0.91 -10.58
N ILE A 466 61.58 -0.13 -9.83
CA ILE A 466 62.04 1.11 -9.19
C ILE A 466 62.35 0.91 -7.71
N GLY A 467 61.70 -0.08 -7.07
CA GLY A 467 61.89 -0.37 -5.65
C GLY A 467 61.05 0.50 -4.71
N LYS A 468 60.12 1.30 -5.24
CA LYS A 468 59.26 2.22 -4.48
C LYS A 468 57.77 2.00 -4.75
N ASP A 469 56.92 2.31 -3.77
CA ASP A 469 55.48 2.25 -3.96
C ASP A 469 55.00 3.43 -4.80
N ILE A 470 54.06 3.18 -5.73
CA ILE A 470 53.54 4.25 -6.58
C ILE A 470 52.78 5.33 -5.79
N GLU A 471 52.15 5.00 -4.65
CA GLU A 471 51.51 6.02 -3.81
C GLU A 471 52.56 6.96 -3.21
N GLU A 472 53.69 6.42 -2.74
CA GLU A 472 54.79 7.20 -2.19
C GLU A 472 55.41 8.12 -3.26
N ALA A 473 55.62 7.60 -4.48
CA ALA A 473 56.09 8.41 -5.60
C ALA A 473 55.11 9.57 -5.92
N ILE A 474 53.80 9.32 -5.93
CA ILE A 474 52.79 10.37 -6.16
C ILE A 474 52.77 11.40 -5.03
N GLU A 475 52.93 10.97 -3.77
CA GLU A 475 52.94 11.85 -2.60
C GLU A 475 54.15 12.78 -2.55
N GLU A 476 55.29 12.36 -3.09
CA GLU A 476 56.49 13.19 -3.18
C GLU A 476 56.48 14.14 -4.39
N GLU A 477 55.90 13.70 -5.50
CA GLU A 477 55.97 14.41 -6.78
C GLU A 477 54.81 15.41 -6.99
N THR A 478 53.66 15.16 -6.37
CA THR A 478 52.46 15.98 -6.55
C THR A 478 51.94 16.53 -5.24
N SER A 479 51.15 17.60 -5.31
CA SER A 479 50.53 18.21 -4.13
C SER A 479 49.08 18.60 -4.36
N GLY A 480 48.38 18.94 -3.27
CA GLY A 480 47.02 19.48 -3.31
C GLY A 480 45.99 18.50 -3.89
N ASP A 481 45.04 19.02 -4.65
CA ASP A 481 43.92 18.23 -5.17
C ASP A 481 44.31 17.30 -6.32
N LEU A 482 45.39 17.61 -7.05
CA LEU A 482 45.93 16.69 -8.04
C LEU A 482 46.44 15.40 -7.37
N GLN A 483 47.23 15.54 -6.30
CA GLN A 483 47.71 14.40 -5.50
C GLN A 483 46.53 13.57 -4.99
N LYS A 484 45.48 14.22 -4.46
CA LYS A 484 44.26 13.52 -4.01
C LYS A 484 43.58 12.75 -5.14
N ALA A 485 43.51 13.31 -6.35
CA ALA A 485 42.91 12.65 -7.51
C ALA A 485 43.70 11.39 -7.92
N TYR A 486 45.02 11.51 -8.05
CA TYR A 486 45.89 10.37 -8.39
C TYR A 486 45.87 9.28 -7.33
N LEU A 487 45.99 9.65 -6.05
CA LEU A 487 45.89 8.67 -4.96
C LEU A 487 44.51 8.01 -4.91
N THR A 488 43.44 8.72 -5.23
CA THR A 488 42.09 8.12 -5.30
C THR A 488 42.02 7.09 -6.43
N LEU A 489 42.56 7.39 -7.61
CA LEU A 489 42.61 6.44 -8.74
C LEU A 489 43.45 5.21 -8.42
N VAL A 490 44.63 5.40 -7.82
CA VAL A 490 45.52 4.29 -7.41
C VAL A 490 44.86 3.41 -6.36
N ARG A 491 44.30 4.02 -5.30
CA ARG A 491 43.63 3.28 -4.22
C ARG A 491 42.39 2.54 -4.70
N CYS A 492 41.59 3.14 -5.59
CA CYS A 492 40.44 2.45 -6.17
C CYS A 492 40.85 1.31 -7.12
N ALA A 493 41.91 1.50 -7.90
CA ALA A 493 42.47 0.44 -8.71
C ALA A 493 42.95 -0.72 -7.82
N ARG A 494 43.60 -0.46 -6.67
CA ARG A 494 44.03 -1.49 -5.70
C ARG A 494 42.85 -2.18 -5.00
N ASP A 495 42.02 -1.41 -4.32
CA ASP A 495 40.88 -1.88 -3.52
C ASP A 495 39.85 -0.75 -3.33
N CYS A 496 38.90 -0.65 -4.26
CA CYS A 496 37.86 0.39 -4.22
C CYS A 496 36.94 0.27 -2.99
N GLU A 497 36.61 -0.96 -2.58
CA GLU A 497 35.82 -1.21 -1.37
C GLU A 497 36.58 -0.75 -0.12
N GLY A 498 37.88 -1.06 -0.06
CA GLY A 498 38.80 -0.59 0.98
C GLY A 498 38.96 0.94 1.01
N TYR A 499 39.00 1.60 -0.16
CA TYR A 499 39.01 3.06 -0.26
C TYR A 499 37.76 3.67 0.36
N PHE A 500 36.56 3.19 0.01
CA PHE A 500 35.32 3.70 0.58
C PHE A 500 35.19 3.37 2.08
N ALA A 501 35.67 2.20 2.52
CA ALA A 501 35.74 1.86 3.93
C ALA A 501 36.60 2.85 4.71
N GLU A 502 37.75 3.26 4.17
CA GLU A 502 38.59 4.28 4.78
C GLU A 502 37.97 5.67 4.79
N ARG A 503 37.31 6.07 3.69
CA ARG A 503 36.57 7.34 3.62
C ARG A 503 35.46 7.40 4.68
N LEU A 504 34.68 6.33 4.82
CA LEU A 504 33.64 6.20 5.85
C LEU A 504 34.24 6.28 7.25
N TYR A 505 35.35 5.58 7.50
CA TYR A 505 36.00 5.62 8.81
C TYR A 505 36.47 7.04 9.14
N LYS A 506 37.15 7.71 8.19
CA LYS A 506 37.60 9.10 8.34
C LYS A 506 36.42 10.06 8.56
N SER A 507 35.27 9.83 7.94
CA SER A 507 34.08 10.67 8.12
C SER A 507 33.48 10.59 9.53
N MET A 508 33.78 9.54 10.29
CA MET A 508 33.28 9.32 11.66
C MET A 508 34.40 9.28 12.70
N LYS A 509 35.64 9.62 12.31
CA LYS A 509 36.80 9.56 13.21
C LYS A 509 37.04 10.95 13.81
N GLY A 510 37.00 11.03 15.13
CA GLY A 510 37.38 12.23 15.88
C GLY A 510 36.18 12.90 16.53
N ALA A 511 36.29 14.20 16.78
CA ALA A 511 35.18 14.99 17.33
C ALA A 511 34.30 15.49 16.20
N GLY A 512 33.08 14.93 16.09
CA GLY A 512 32.11 15.27 15.05
C GLY A 512 32.17 14.32 13.85
N THR A 513 31.13 14.40 13.02
CA THR A 513 30.93 13.54 11.85
C THR A 513 30.89 14.41 10.60
N ASP A 514 31.53 13.98 9.51
CA ASP A 514 31.30 14.53 8.17
C ASP A 514 30.06 13.85 7.57
N GLU A 515 28.88 14.38 7.88
CA GLU A 515 27.63 13.74 7.46
C GLU A 515 27.39 13.81 5.95
N GLU A 516 27.94 14.81 5.26
CA GLU A 516 27.80 14.91 3.80
C GLU A 516 28.53 13.75 3.12
N THR A 517 29.77 13.45 3.52
CA THR A 517 30.50 12.27 3.04
C THR A 517 29.81 10.97 3.45
N LEU A 518 29.39 10.87 4.71
CA LEU A 518 28.75 9.67 5.23
C LEU A 518 27.47 9.33 4.45
N ILE A 519 26.59 10.32 4.25
CA ILE A 519 25.35 10.18 3.48
C ILE A 519 25.68 9.81 2.03
N ARG A 520 26.59 10.56 1.39
CA ARG A 520 26.88 10.39 -0.03
C ARG A 520 27.43 9.00 -0.34
N ILE A 521 28.36 8.49 0.48
CA ILE A 521 28.91 7.15 0.27
C ILE A 521 27.85 6.08 0.54
N ILE A 522 27.14 6.14 1.66
CA ILE A 522 26.13 5.12 1.98
C ILE A 522 25.04 5.07 0.91
N VAL A 523 24.48 6.22 0.51
CA VAL A 523 23.41 6.28 -0.49
C VAL A 523 23.88 5.81 -1.86
N THR A 524 25.03 6.31 -2.34
CA THR A 524 25.49 5.99 -3.71
C THR A 524 26.12 4.61 -3.87
N ARG A 525 26.47 3.93 -2.76
CA ARG A 525 27.04 2.58 -2.78
C ARG A 525 26.06 1.50 -2.31
N ALA A 526 24.91 1.87 -1.75
CA ALA A 526 23.91 0.95 -1.19
C ALA A 526 23.54 -0.20 -2.13
N GLU A 527 23.32 0.09 -3.41
CA GLU A 527 22.94 -0.90 -4.43
C GLU A 527 24.11 -1.37 -5.32
N VAL A 528 25.35 -0.98 -4.98
CA VAL A 528 26.55 -1.27 -5.78
C VAL A 528 27.42 -2.32 -5.09
N ASP A 529 28.06 -1.94 -3.98
CA ASP A 529 29.07 -2.76 -3.31
C ASP A 529 29.15 -2.50 -1.79
N LEU A 530 28.12 -1.89 -1.19
CA LEU A 530 28.11 -1.56 0.24
C LEU A 530 28.38 -2.77 1.14
N GLN A 531 27.99 -3.98 0.73
CA GLN A 531 28.31 -5.20 1.50
C GLN A 531 29.81 -5.52 1.49
N GLY A 532 30.51 -5.33 0.36
CA GLY A 532 31.96 -5.48 0.27
C GLY A 532 32.68 -4.39 1.06
N ILE A 533 32.23 -3.14 0.96
CA ILE A 533 32.71 -2.02 1.79
C ILE A 533 32.58 -2.34 3.27
N LYS A 534 31.44 -2.89 3.73
CA LYS A 534 31.24 -3.31 5.13
C LYS A 534 32.23 -4.38 5.55
N ALA A 535 32.49 -5.37 4.71
CA ALA A 535 33.47 -6.42 4.99
C ALA A 535 34.89 -5.84 5.14
N LYS A 536 35.30 -4.98 4.20
CA LYS A 536 36.59 -4.27 4.25
C LYS A 536 36.73 -3.35 5.46
N PHE A 537 35.65 -2.68 5.83
CA PHE A 537 35.63 -1.85 7.03
C PHE A 537 35.87 -2.67 8.29
N GLN A 538 35.16 -3.81 8.44
CA GLN A 538 35.33 -4.72 9.57
C GLN A 538 36.76 -5.29 9.63
N GLU A 539 37.30 -5.70 8.48
CA GLU A 539 38.68 -6.20 8.33
C GLU A 539 39.71 -5.17 8.83
N LYS A 540 39.58 -3.91 8.37
CA LYS A 540 40.59 -2.87 8.62
C LYS A 540 40.50 -2.24 10.01
N TYR A 541 39.29 -2.09 10.57
CA TYR A 541 39.06 -1.32 11.80
C TYR A 541 38.59 -2.16 12.99
N GLN A 542 38.39 -3.46 12.81
CA GLN A 542 37.98 -4.40 13.87
C GLN A 542 36.68 -3.96 14.57
N LYS A 543 35.84 -3.20 13.86
CA LYS A 543 34.52 -2.71 14.27
C LYS A 543 33.61 -2.74 13.06
N SER A 544 32.32 -3.03 13.26
CA SER A 544 31.39 -3.03 12.14
C SER A 544 31.05 -1.60 11.74
N LEU A 545 30.83 -1.38 10.44
CA LEU A 545 30.39 -0.08 9.93
C LEU A 545 29.06 0.34 10.60
N SER A 546 28.17 -0.63 10.85
CA SER A 546 26.90 -0.38 11.54
C SER A 546 27.10 0.10 12.97
N ASP A 547 28.02 -0.52 13.73
CA ASP A 547 28.29 -0.10 15.11
C ASP A 547 28.93 1.29 15.15
N MET A 548 29.84 1.57 14.22
CA MET A 548 30.48 2.88 14.13
C MET A 548 29.46 3.98 13.81
N VAL A 549 28.60 3.78 12.80
CA VAL A 549 27.49 4.69 12.49
C VAL A 549 26.55 4.83 13.69
N HIS A 550 26.23 3.74 14.38
CA HIS A 550 25.34 3.77 15.54
C HIS A 550 25.91 4.62 16.69
N SER A 551 27.23 4.55 16.90
CA SER A 551 27.93 5.29 17.95
C SER A 551 28.13 6.77 17.63
N ASP A 552 28.30 7.11 16.35
CA ASP A 552 28.68 8.45 15.92
C ASP A 552 27.49 9.31 15.49
N THR A 553 26.34 8.68 15.22
CA THR A 553 25.10 9.37 14.83
C THR A 553 23.99 9.19 15.87
N SER A 554 22.92 10.00 15.79
CA SER A 554 21.79 9.91 16.73
C SER A 554 20.42 10.12 16.05
N GLY A 555 19.35 9.91 16.81
CA GLY A 555 17.97 10.17 16.37
C GLY A 555 17.51 9.36 15.15
N GLU A 556 16.63 9.96 14.35
CA GLU A 556 16.09 9.35 13.12
C GLU A 556 17.13 9.25 12.01
N PHE A 557 18.11 10.17 11.97
CA PHE A 557 19.24 10.09 11.05
C PHE A 557 20.02 8.79 11.23
N ARG A 558 20.37 8.44 12.46
CA ARG A 558 21.00 7.15 12.78
C ARG A 558 20.15 5.96 12.33
N LYS A 559 18.86 5.97 12.66
CA LYS A 559 17.97 4.84 12.34
C LYS A 559 17.92 4.61 10.82
N LEU A 560 17.85 5.68 10.05
CA LEU A 560 17.83 5.62 8.60
C LEU A 560 19.16 5.08 8.03
N LEU A 561 20.30 5.60 8.48
CA LEU A 561 21.60 5.09 8.01
C LEU A 561 21.82 3.62 8.37
N VAL A 562 21.48 3.22 9.60
CA VAL A 562 21.57 1.81 10.02
C VAL A 562 20.65 0.93 9.17
N ALA A 563 19.45 1.41 8.84
CA ALA A 563 18.54 0.67 7.94
C ALA A 563 19.10 0.47 6.53
N LEU A 564 19.88 1.43 6.01
CA LEU A 564 20.57 1.29 4.71
C LEU A 564 21.76 0.33 4.77
N LEU A 565 22.29 0.06 5.96
CA LEU A 565 23.40 -0.87 6.18
C LEU A 565 22.92 -2.32 6.36
N HIS A 566 21.62 -2.57 6.51
CA HIS A 566 21.01 -3.90 6.63
C HIS A 566 20.44 -4.35 5.29
#